data_AF-A0A2T0WSH0-F1
#
_entry.id   AF-A0A2T0WSH0-F1
#
_cell.length_a   1.000
_cell.length_b   1.000
_cell.length_c   1.000
_cell.angle_alpha   90.00
_cell.angle_beta   90.00
_cell.angle_gamma   90.00
#
_symmetry.space_group_name_H-M   'P 1'
#
loop_
_entity.id
_entity.type
_entity.pdbx_description
1 polymer ?
#
loop_
_entity_poly.entity_id
_entity_poly.type
_entity_poly.pdbx_seq_one_letter_code
_entity_poly.pdbx_strand_id
1 'polypeptide(L)'
;MSFINEAVVGVRKPLLEARFPFIRSEHLRDAMTWCATDYYTKASIGGRFEARGIVVIGESRQGKSTEIETILQAFNDGTTLMPDGRPAKIVSCLLSGRVTWKDLGVVILEVLGYPLRGRHSQTEIWSKVRNEVSRVVATAFPILGSSSLL
;
A
#
# COMPACT_ATOMS: atom_id res chain seq x y z
N MET A 1 34.74 -5.92 21.26
CA MET A 1 33.96 -4.70 21.55
C MET A 1 32.85 -4.58 20.54
N SER A 2 31.61 -4.35 20.98
CA SER A 2 30.48 -4.12 20.08
C SER A 2 30.48 -2.66 19.65
N PHE A 3 30.27 -2.40 18.36
CA PHE A 3 30.03 -1.06 17.84
C PHE A 3 28.61 -0.53 18.17
N ILE A 4 27.78 -1.36 18.83
CA ILE A 4 26.40 -1.04 19.20
C ILE A 4 26.31 -0.79 20.70
N ASN A 5 25.78 0.38 21.07
CA ASN A 5 25.49 0.73 22.46
C ASN A 5 24.06 0.27 22.82
N GLU A 6 23.95 -0.89 23.45
CA GLU A 6 22.66 -1.50 23.81
C GLU A 6 21.85 -0.66 24.81
N ALA A 7 22.51 0.08 25.70
CA ALA A 7 21.82 0.98 26.63
C ALA A 7 21.12 2.13 25.89
N VAL A 8 21.79 2.70 24.87
CA VAL A 8 21.19 3.73 24.01
C VAL A 8 20.05 3.15 23.17
N VAL A 9 20.18 1.90 22.70
CA VAL A 9 19.10 1.21 21.97
C VAL A 9 17.87 1.03 22.87
N GLY A 10 18.04 0.58 24.12
CA GLY A 10 16.95 0.39 25.07
C GLY A 10 16.14 1.67 25.35
N VAL A 11 16.81 2.82 25.39
CA VAL A 11 16.15 4.13 25.59
C VAL A 11 15.55 4.67 24.29
N ARG A 12 16.27 4.59 23.15
CA ARG A 12 15.80 5.17 21.88
C ARG A 12 14.66 4.37 21.26
N LYS A 13 14.64 3.05 21.43
CA LYS A 13 13.62 2.17 20.82
C LYS A 13 12.19 2.63 21.12
N PRO A 14 11.75 2.77 22.39
CA PRO A 14 10.38 3.20 22.69
C PRO A 14 10.09 4.64 22.22
N LEU A 15 11.10 5.52 22.21
CA LEU A 15 10.95 6.90 21.73
C LEU A 15 10.77 6.98 20.20
N LEU A 16 11.41 6.06 19.46
CA LEU A 16 11.27 5.94 18.01
C LEU A 16 9.99 5.17 17.62
N GLU A 17 9.54 4.25 18.47
CA GLU A 17 8.25 3.55 18.34
C GLU A 17 7.06 4.47 18.65
N ALA A 18 7.23 5.43 19.56
CA ALA A 18 6.26 6.48 19.84
C ALA A 18 6.11 7.38 18.60
N ARG A 19 5.18 6.99 17.71
CA ARG A 19 4.84 7.76 16.51
C ARG A 19 4.14 9.04 16.95
N PHE A 20 4.82 10.18 16.80
CA PHE A 20 4.21 11.48 17.03
C PHE A 20 3.12 11.72 15.99
N PRO A 21 1.87 12.03 16.38
CA PRO A 21 0.83 12.41 15.44
C PRO A 21 1.21 13.77 14.84
N PHE A 22 1.65 13.75 13.59
CA PHE A 22 1.89 14.98 12.84
C PHE A 22 0.59 15.41 12.16
N ILE A 23 0.29 16.71 12.09
CA ILE A 23 -0.91 17.25 11.39
C ILE A 23 -1.00 16.70 9.95
N ARG A 24 0.14 16.56 9.25
CA ARG A 24 0.18 15.96 7.90
C ARG A 24 -0.30 14.51 7.84
N SER A 25 -0.14 13.75 8.92
CA SER A 25 -0.62 12.36 9.01
C SER A 25 -2.14 12.29 9.13
N GLU A 26 -2.77 13.28 9.78
CA GLU A 26 -4.22 13.43 9.81
C GLU A 26 -4.77 13.74 8.42
N HIS A 27 -4.15 14.70 7.69
CA HIS A 27 -4.56 15.01 6.32
C HIS A 27 -4.46 13.80 5.38
N LEU A 28 -3.39 13.01 5.49
CA LEU A 28 -3.23 11.79 4.69
C LEU A 28 -4.29 10.75 5.06
N ARG A 29 -4.62 10.61 6.35
CA ARG A 29 -5.67 9.72 6.83
C ARG A 29 -7.04 10.15 6.30
N ASP A 30 -7.37 11.43 6.36
CA ASP A 30 -8.65 11.97 5.85
C ASP A 30 -8.78 11.76 4.34
N ALA A 31 -7.71 12.05 3.59
CA ALA A 31 -7.67 11.78 2.16
C ALA A 31 -7.86 10.29 1.86
N MET A 32 -7.22 9.41 2.64
CA MET A 32 -7.34 7.96 2.50
C MET A 32 -8.75 7.47 2.80
N THR A 33 -9.35 7.94 3.89
CA THR A 33 -10.75 7.65 4.25
C THR A 33 -11.69 8.08 3.13
N TRP A 34 -11.56 9.31 2.65
CA TRP A 34 -12.39 9.82 1.55
C TRP A 34 -12.25 8.97 0.28
N CYS A 35 -11.01 8.62 -0.10
CA CYS A 35 -10.74 7.84 -1.29
C CYS A 35 -11.33 6.41 -1.19
N ALA A 36 -11.16 5.76 -0.04
CA ALA A 36 -11.73 4.45 0.23
C ALA A 36 -13.28 4.47 0.23
N THR A 37 -13.88 5.50 0.83
CA THR A 37 -15.34 5.70 0.84
C THR A 37 -15.90 5.96 -0.56
N ASP A 38 -15.26 6.83 -1.36
CA ASP A 38 -15.65 7.10 -2.76
C ASP A 38 -15.57 5.81 -3.60
N TYR A 39 -14.46 5.07 -3.47
CA TYR A 39 -14.28 3.79 -4.15
C TYR A 39 -15.39 2.80 -3.78
N TYR A 40 -15.64 2.59 -2.48
CA TYR A 40 -16.64 1.62 -2.04
C TYR A 40 -18.06 2.01 -2.48
N THR A 41 -18.41 3.30 -2.35
CA THR A 41 -19.71 3.82 -2.78
C THR A 41 -19.95 3.50 -4.25
N LYS A 42 -18.98 3.81 -5.12
CA LYS A 42 -19.07 3.53 -6.55
C LYS A 42 -19.08 2.04 -6.87
N ALA A 43 -18.26 1.24 -6.17
CA ALA A 43 -18.23 -0.20 -6.32
C ALA A 43 -19.57 -0.86 -5.94
N SER A 44 -20.23 -0.38 -4.88
CA SER A 44 -21.51 -0.90 -4.40
C SER A 44 -22.68 -0.73 -5.39
N ILE A 45 -22.57 0.26 -6.30
CA ILE A 45 -23.57 0.49 -7.36
C ILE A 45 -23.49 -0.59 -8.46
N GLY A 46 -22.35 -1.29 -8.59
CA GLY A 46 -22.17 -2.40 -9.55
C GLY A 46 -21.96 -1.97 -11.00
N GLY A 47 -21.72 -0.69 -11.26
CA GLY A 47 -21.45 -0.13 -12.59
C GLY A 47 -19.96 0.05 -12.90
N ARG A 48 -19.63 0.47 -14.13
CA ARG A 48 -18.30 0.99 -14.44
C ARG A 48 -18.12 2.33 -13.75
N PHE A 49 -16.98 2.53 -13.09
CA PHE A 49 -16.66 3.79 -12.43
C PHE A 49 -15.17 4.11 -12.56
N GLU A 50 -14.86 5.39 -12.46
CA GLU A 50 -13.50 5.87 -12.33
C GLU A 50 -13.10 5.90 -10.86
N ALA A 51 -12.06 5.12 -10.53
CA ALA A 51 -11.46 5.11 -9.20
C ALA A 51 -10.56 6.33 -9.03
N ARG A 52 -10.62 6.95 -7.85
CA ARG A 52 -9.72 8.05 -7.49
C ARG A 52 -8.48 7.49 -6.81
N GLY A 53 -7.42 8.30 -6.80
CA GLY A 53 -6.21 7.97 -6.07
C GLY A 53 -5.55 9.16 -5.42
N ILE A 54 -4.68 8.87 -4.47
CA ILE A 54 -3.94 9.86 -3.69
C ILE A 54 -2.49 9.85 -4.15
N VAL A 55 -1.97 11.03 -4.47
CA VAL A 55 -0.56 11.22 -4.80
C VAL A 55 0.08 12.00 -3.65
N VAL A 56 1.07 11.38 -3.01
CA VAL A 56 1.81 12.00 -1.90
C VAL A 56 3.14 12.53 -2.43
N ILE A 57 3.32 13.85 -2.39
CA ILE A 57 4.52 14.53 -2.89
C ILE A 57 5.24 15.20 -1.72
N GLY A 58 6.57 15.16 -1.73
CA GLY A 58 7.40 15.94 -0.82
C GLY A 58 8.87 15.53 -0.91
N GLU A 59 9.74 16.31 -0.29
CA GLU A 59 11.19 16.06 -0.29
C GLU A 59 11.57 14.71 0.33
N SER A 60 12.66 14.12 -0.16
CA SER A 60 13.18 12.85 0.38
C SER A 60 13.53 12.97 1.87
N ARG A 61 13.48 11.84 2.60
CA ARG A 61 13.79 11.72 4.04
C ARG A 61 12.86 12.44 5.02
N GLN A 62 11.72 12.94 4.57
CA GLN A 62 10.73 13.60 5.44
C GLN A 62 9.78 12.63 6.18
N GLY A 63 9.96 11.31 6.06
CA GLY A 63 9.10 10.29 6.71
C GLY A 63 7.86 9.86 5.92
N LYS A 64 7.71 10.28 4.66
CA LYS A 64 6.55 9.95 3.80
C LYS A 64 6.28 8.45 3.69
N SER A 65 7.33 7.67 3.42
CA SER A 65 7.20 6.22 3.28
C SER A 65 6.72 5.58 4.58
N THR A 66 7.23 6.04 5.71
CA THR A 66 6.81 5.57 7.05
C THR A 66 5.35 5.90 7.32
N GLU A 67 4.88 7.10 6.96
CA GLU A 67 3.48 7.51 7.15
C GLU A 67 2.53 6.68 6.26
N ILE A 68 2.88 6.49 4.99
CA ILE A 68 2.10 5.64 4.07
C ILE A 68 2.04 4.20 4.59
N GLU A 69 3.18 3.63 4.99
CA GLU A 69 3.25 2.28 5.55
C GLU A 69 2.44 2.15 6.84
N THR A 70 2.41 3.18 7.68
CA THR A 70 1.56 3.23 8.88
C THR A 70 0.09 3.04 8.56
N ILE A 71 -0.41 3.84 7.61
CA ILE A 71 -1.83 3.82 7.23
C ILE A 71 -2.17 2.51 6.54
N LEU A 72 -1.28 1.98 5.71
CA LEU A 72 -1.46 0.68 5.09
C LEU A 72 -1.50 -0.45 6.12
N GLN A 73 -0.61 -0.44 7.12
CA GLN A 73 -0.62 -1.42 8.21
C GLN A 73 -1.93 -1.35 8.99
N ALA A 74 -2.39 -0.14 9.34
CA ALA A 74 -3.65 0.07 10.03
C ALA A 74 -4.87 -0.33 9.20
N PHE A 75 -4.83 -0.15 7.88
CA PHE A 75 -5.93 -0.57 6.99
C PHE A 75 -5.95 -2.09 6.78
N ASN A 76 -4.77 -2.72 6.78
CA ASN A 76 -4.59 -4.15 6.52
C ASN A 76 -4.58 -5.02 7.79
N ASP A 77 -4.74 -4.44 8.98
CA ASP A 77 -4.71 -5.17 10.26
C ASP A 77 -5.91 -6.13 10.44
N GLY A 78 -6.86 -6.11 9.50
CA GLY A 78 -8.05 -6.97 9.49
C GLY A 78 -9.17 -6.46 10.40
N THR A 79 -8.99 -5.34 11.11
CA THR A 79 -10.03 -4.70 11.91
C THR A 79 -11.01 -3.92 11.05
N THR A 80 -10.55 -3.42 9.89
CA THR A 80 -11.40 -2.77 8.92
C THR A 80 -12.10 -3.83 8.07
N LEU A 81 -13.37 -4.10 8.40
CA LEU A 81 -14.24 -4.92 7.55
C LEU A 81 -14.87 -4.06 6.47
N MET A 82 -14.81 -4.56 5.24
CA MET A 82 -15.66 -4.06 4.17
C MET A 82 -17.13 -4.37 4.53
N PRO A 83 -18.11 -3.59 4.06
CA PRO A 83 -19.51 -3.82 4.42
C PRO A 83 -20.10 -5.14 3.89
N ASP A 84 -19.36 -5.88 3.05
CA ASP A 84 -19.68 -7.27 2.66
C ASP A 84 -19.12 -8.33 3.64
N GLY A 85 -18.49 -7.91 4.73
CA GLY A 85 -17.91 -8.76 5.77
C GLY A 85 -16.50 -9.27 5.50
N ARG A 86 -15.90 -8.96 4.34
CA ARG A 86 -14.51 -9.34 4.05
C ARG A 86 -13.52 -8.33 4.66
N PRO A 87 -12.31 -8.77 5.08
CA PRO A 87 -11.28 -7.83 5.53
C PRO A 87 -10.83 -6.93 4.37
N ALA A 88 -10.75 -5.64 4.64
CA ALA A 88 -10.22 -4.67 3.70
C ALA A 88 -8.72 -4.90 3.52
N LYS A 89 -8.22 -4.90 2.28
CA LYS A 89 -6.80 -5.11 1.99
C LYS A 89 -6.33 -4.16 0.89
N ILE A 90 -5.29 -3.40 1.17
CA ILE A 90 -4.56 -2.61 0.17
C ILE A 90 -3.25 -3.29 -0.11
N VAL A 91 -2.99 -3.52 -1.40
CA VAL A 91 -1.71 -4.02 -1.89
C VAL A 91 -0.78 -2.84 -2.10
N SER A 92 0.34 -2.83 -1.36
CA SER A 92 1.43 -1.89 -1.55
C SER A 92 2.49 -2.49 -2.46
N CYS A 93 2.92 -1.75 -3.48
CA CYS A 93 4.01 -2.14 -4.36
C CYS A 93 5.02 -1.00 -4.41
N LEU A 94 6.26 -1.27 -3.98
CA LEU A 94 7.37 -0.35 -4.20
C LEU A 94 7.88 -0.54 -5.63
N LEU A 95 7.70 0.48 -6.46
CA LEU A 95 8.20 0.46 -7.82
C LEU A 95 9.65 0.95 -7.84
N SER A 96 10.59 0.09 -8.19
CA SER A 96 11.94 0.54 -8.57
C SER A 96 11.86 1.27 -9.92
N GLY A 97 12.77 2.21 -10.19
CA GLY A 97 12.74 3.03 -11.42
C GLY A 97 12.82 2.27 -12.75
N ARG A 98 12.92 0.93 -12.72
CA ARG A 98 12.91 0.04 -13.89
C ARG A 98 11.86 -1.06 -13.79
N VAL A 99 10.71 -0.81 -13.16
CA VAL A 99 9.60 -1.77 -13.13
C VAL A 99 8.82 -1.73 -14.45
N THR A 100 8.67 -2.89 -15.09
CA THR A 100 7.77 -3.04 -16.24
C THR A 100 6.33 -3.29 -15.78
N TRP A 101 5.36 -3.05 -16.66
CA TRP A 101 3.96 -3.46 -16.45
C TRP A 101 3.79 -4.96 -16.14
N LYS A 102 4.75 -5.78 -16.58
CA LYS A 102 4.77 -7.21 -16.27
C LYS A 102 5.19 -7.45 -14.83
N ASP A 103 6.25 -6.80 -14.37
CA ASP A 103 6.76 -6.97 -13.01
C ASP A 103 5.75 -6.47 -11.97
N LEU A 104 5.04 -5.38 -12.25
CA LEU A 104 3.93 -4.93 -11.39
C LEU A 104 2.85 -6.02 -11.22
N GLY A 105 2.45 -6.68 -12.31
CA GLY A 105 1.46 -7.75 -12.25
C GLY A 105 1.95 -8.97 -11.44
N VAL A 106 3.25 -9.29 -11.53
CA VAL A 106 3.87 -10.35 -10.72
C VAL A 106 3.84 -9.98 -9.23
N VAL A 107 4.26 -8.76 -8.87
CA VAL A 107 4.28 -8.29 -7.48
C VAL A 107 2.87 -8.29 -6.88
N ILE A 108 1.87 -7.83 -7.64
CA ILE A 108 0.47 -7.86 -7.18
C ILE A 108 0.04 -9.29 -6.86
N LEU A 109 0.33 -10.26 -7.73
CA LEU A 109 -0.03 -11.66 -7.52
C LEU A 109 0.70 -12.28 -6.33
N GLU A 110 1.99 -11.96 -6.12
CA GLU A 110 2.73 -12.40 -4.94
C GLU A 110 2.10 -11.88 -3.64
N VAL A 111 1.75 -10.59 -3.57
CA VAL A 111 1.13 -9.98 -2.37
C VAL A 111 -0.30 -10.51 -2.12
N LEU A 112 -1.00 -10.91 -3.19
CA LEU A 112 -2.30 -11.57 -3.08
C LEU A 112 -2.19 -13.06 -2.68
N GLY A 113 -0.98 -13.63 -2.63
CA GLY A 113 -0.76 -15.03 -2.25
C GLY A 113 -0.83 -16.03 -3.40
N TYR A 114 -0.76 -15.54 -4.65
CA TYR A 114 -0.85 -16.34 -5.88
C TYR A 114 0.44 -16.26 -6.71
N PRO A 115 1.61 -16.70 -6.18
CA PRO A 115 2.88 -16.58 -6.88
C PRO A 115 2.85 -17.32 -8.22
N LEU A 116 3.34 -16.67 -9.27
CA LEU A 116 3.42 -17.26 -10.59
C LEU A 116 4.62 -18.21 -10.70
N ARG A 117 4.40 -19.40 -11.26
CA ARG A 117 5.45 -20.37 -11.59
C ARG A 117 5.63 -20.46 -13.10
N GLY A 118 6.87 -20.44 -13.58
CA GLY A 118 7.19 -20.58 -15.00
C GLY A 118 7.04 -19.29 -15.82
N ARG A 119 7.10 -19.42 -17.15
CA ARG A 119 6.94 -18.29 -18.08
C ARG A 119 5.46 -18.00 -18.31
N HIS A 120 5.07 -16.76 -18.04
CA HIS A 120 3.77 -16.20 -18.40
C HIS A 120 3.95 -14.98 -19.30
N SER A 121 3.04 -14.81 -20.25
CA SER A 121 2.88 -13.57 -21.03
C SER A 121 2.29 -12.46 -20.15
N GLN A 122 2.45 -11.21 -20.57
CA GLN A 122 1.85 -10.08 -19.86
C GLN A 122 0.31 -10.20 -19.79
N THR A 123 -0.33 -10.65 -20.86
CA THR A 123 -1.78 -10.83 -20.92
C THR A 123 -2.27 -11.87 -19.91
N GLU A 124 -1.56 -13.00 -19.76
CA GLU A 124 -1.90 -14.04 -18.79
C GLU A 124 -1.77 -13.54 -17.35
N ILE A 125 -0.70 -12.78 -17.06
CA ILE A 125 -0.47 -12.17 -15.75
C ILE A 125 -1.64 -11.25 -15.38
N TRP A 126 -2.00 -10.32 -16.28
CA TRP A 126 -3.08 -9.36 -16.02
C TRP A 126 -4.49 -9.98 -16.04
N SER A 127 -4.68 -11.10 -16.73
CA SER A 127 -5.88 -11.92 -16.60
C SER A 127 -6.01 -12.52 -15.20
N LYS A 128 -4.91 -13.14 -14.71
CA LYS A 128 -4.85 -13.68 -13.35
C LYS A 128 -5.04 -12.60 -12.28
N VAL A 129 -4.37 -11.45 -12.42
CA VAL A 129 -4.55 -10.31 -11.51
C VAL A 129 -6.03 -9.93 -11.40
N ARG A 130 -6.74 -9.75 -12.52
CA ARG A 130 -8.17 -9.38 -12.49
C ARG A 130 -9.03 -10.44 -11.79
N ASN A 131 -8.76 -11.72 -12.06
CA ASN A 131 -9.50 -12.82 -11.44
C ASN A 131 -9.28 -12.85 -9.92
N GLU A 132 -8.04 -12.73 -9.45
CA GLU A 132 -7.75 -12.79 -8.01
C GLU A 132 -8.14 -11.50 -7.28
N VAL A 133 -7.97 -10.33 -7.90
CA VAL A 133 -8.43 -9.04 -7.37
C VAL A 133 -9.95 -8.96 -7.27
N SER A 134 -10.73 -9.68 -8.08
CA SER A 134 -12.18 -9.73 -7.87
C SER A 134 -12.59 -10.53 -6.61
N ARG A 135 -11.71 -11.39 -6.11
CA ARG A 135 -11.96 -12.27 -4.95
C ARG A 135 -11.61 -11.62 -3.62
N VAL A 136 -10.71 -10.64 -3.64
CA VAL A 136 -10.35 -9.80 -2.49
C VAL A 136 -10.95 -8.43 -2.74
N VAL A 137 -11.49 -7.71 -1.75
CA VAL A 137 -11.75 -6.28 -1.95
C VAL A 137 -10.41 -5.55 -1.89
N ALA A 138 -9.60 -5.74 -2.93
CA ALA A 138 -8.24 -5.26 -3.03
C ALA A 138 -8.16 -4.14 -4.05
N THR A 139 -7.92 -2.92 -3.59
CA THR A 139 -7.53 -1.82 -4.47
C THR A 139 -6.01 -1.85 -4.58
N ALA A 140 -5.49 -2.13 -5.78
CA ALA A 140 -4.06 -2.00 -6.04
C ALA A 140 -3.74 -0.51 -6.21
N PHE A 141 -3.04 0.06 -5.23
CA PHE A 141 -2.57 1.44 -5.28
C PHE A 141 -1.10 1.46 -5.70
N PRO A 142 -0.76 1.92 -6.92
CA PRO A 142 0.63 2.17 -7.26
C PRO A 142 1.10 3.39 -6.46
N ILE A 143 1.92 3.15 -5.43
CA ILE A 143 2.61 4.23 -4.73
C ILE A 143 3.82 4.61 -5.57
N LEU A 144 3.66 5.66 -6.38
CA LEU A 144 4.75 6.27 -7.12
C LEU A 144 5.68 7.03 -6.16
N GLY A 145 6.60 6.30 -5.54
CA GLY A 145 7.74 6.89 -4.86
C GLY A 145 8.76 7.36 -5.90
N SER A 146 8.82 8.67 -6.16
CA SER A 146 9.98 9.24 -6.84
C SER A 146 11.18 9.16 -5.90
N SER A 147 12.00 8.13 -6.06
CA SER A 147 13.39 8.16 -5.61
C SER A 147 14.17 8.99 -6.62
N SER A 148 14.13 10.32 -6.46
CA SER A 148 15.08 11.20 -7.12
C SER A 148 16.48 10.91 -6.58
N LEU A 149 17.23 10.17 -7.39
CA LEU A 149 18.58 10.48 -7.87
C LEU A 149 19.59 11.02 -6.84
N LEU A 150 20.50 10.14 -6.43
CA LEU A 150 21.93 10.45 -6.48
C LEU A 150 22.46 9.93 -7.82
#